data_AF-A0A6P6G869-F1
#
_entry.id   AF-A0A6P6G869-F1
#
_cell.length_a   1.000
_cell.length_b   1.000
_cell.length_c   1.000
_cell.angle_alpha   90.00
_cell.angle_beta   90.00
_cell.angle_gamma   90.00
#
_symmetry.space_group_name_H-M   'P 1'
#
loop_
_entity.id
_entity.type
_entity.pdbx_description
1 polymer ?
#
loop_
_entity_poly.entity_id
_entity_poly.type
_entity_poly.pdbx_seq_one_letter_code
_entity_poly.pdbx_strand_id
1 'polypeptide(L)'
;MTAAGLGLNKFCYAGLIAALKNKLPVPEDFATKIIKFVEWSKEWTSVEVSSGSSENLMMGVAEEELYNLPTAEYAHRRGGFLNRQLTVYHVAFHACANLGNVEAIVVDGNSKDEKYPNIFIVMQIMRCYLRARDIDNALKTFEDHMNAKKPAAPELYVTLIEGAMIGHTPKGMQLVQDTLVKMTERDFFLSPKMGSDLLLIASGEKTGGYTTANYIWDLMQARKITPSLPAVEAYYNGLKGREILEDDPWLLQVS
;
A
#
# COMPACT_ATOMS: atom_id res chain seq x y z
N MET A 1 45.96 -2.42 12.50
CA MET A 1 45.02 -2.59 11.37
C MET A 1 43.76 -1.82 11.70
N THR A 2 43.65 -0.59 11.23
CA THR A 2 42.40 0.19 11.22
C THR A 2 41.47 -0.48 10.21
N ALA A 3 40.44 -1.18 10.69
CA ALA A 3 39.38 -1.69 9.85
C ALA A 3 38.69 -0.49 9.19
N ALA A 4 38.95 -0.28 7.90
CA ALA A 4 38.20 0.66 7.09
C ALA A 4 36.72 0.24 7.16
N GLY A 5 35.90 1.13 7.71
CA GLY A 5 34.49 0.88 7.99
C GLY A 5 33.70 0.64 6.72
N LEU A 6 33.17 -0.58 6.57
CA LEU A 6 32.08 -0.87 5.65
C LEU A 6 30.78 -0.42 6.33
N GLY A 7 30.36 0.81 6.05
CA GLY A 7 28.98 1.24 6.34
C GLY A 7 27.99 0.34 5.58
N LEU A 8 26.84 0.05 6.18
CA LEU A 8 25.78 -0.71 5.52
C LEU A 8 25.19 0.14 4.39
N ASN A 9 25.00 -0.45 3.20
CA ASN A 9 24.32 0.26 2.11
C ASN A 9 22.79 0.31 2.34
N LYS A 10 22.07 1.07 1.51
CA LYS A 10 20.60 1.22 1.60
C LYS A 10 19.83 -0.12 1.57
N PHE A 11 20.35 -1.13 0.87
CA PHE A 11 19.72 -2.44 0.78
C PHE A 11 19.94 -3.26 2.05
N CYS A 12 21.09 -3.13 2.70
CA CYS A 12 21.34 -3.71 4.00
C CYS A 12 20.40 -3.14 5.07
N TYR A 13 20.20 -1.80 5.12
CA TYR A 13 19.23 -1.19 6.02
C TYR A 13 17.80 -1.64 5.73
N ALA A 14 17.40 -1.72 4.45
CA ALA A 14 16.11 -2.27 4.04
C ALA A 14 15.92 -3.73 4.53
N GLY A 15 16.96 -4.56 4.41
CA GLY A 15 16.96 -5.93 4.91
C GLY A 15 16.81 -6.01 6.44
N LEU A 16 17.50 -5.15 7.20
CA LEU A 16 17.38 -5.08 8.66
C LEU A 16 15.96 -4.68 9.09
N ILE A 17 15.35 -3.71 8.42
CA ILE A 17 13.96 -3.30 8.67
C ILE A 17 13.00 -4.46 8.40
N ALA A 18 13.14 -5.14 7.25
CA ALA A 18 12.29 -6.27 6.90
C ALA A 18 12.45 -7.44 7.90
N ALA A 19 13.68 -7.73 8.31
CA ALA A 19 13.97 -8.73 9.33
C ALA A 19 13.37 -8.36 10.69
N LEU A 20 13.46 -7.09 11.10
CA LEU A 20 12.88 -6.60 12.34
C LEU A 20 11.35 -6.75 12.35
N LYS A 21 10.69 -6.41 11.24
CA LYS A 21 9.23 -6.55 11.06
C LYS A 21 8.78 -8.00 11.20
N ASN A 22 9.58 -8.95 10.69
CA ASN A 22 9.22 -10.37 10.67
C ASN A 22 9.52 -11.10 12.00
N LYS A 23 10.07 -10.42 13.02
CA LYS A 23 10.26 -11.02 14.35
C LYS A 23 8.91 -11.24 15.05
N LEU A 24 8.76 -12.42 15.65
CA LEU A 24 7.60 -12.80 16.45
C LEU A 24 8.07 -13.20 17.87
N PRO A 25 7.62 -12.52 18.94
CA PRO A 25 6.77 -11.33 18.94
C PRO A 25 7.48 -10.09 18.35
N VAL A 26 6.69 -9.12 17.89
CA VAL A 26 7.22 -7.83 17.42
C VAL A 26 7.89 -7.12 18.61
N PRO A 27 9.14 -6.62 18.48
CA PRO A 27 9.83 -5.95 19.58
C PRO A 27 9.10 -4.69 20.05
N GLU A 28 9.05 -4.43 21.35
CA GLU A 28 8.43 -3.21 21.91
C GLU A 28 9.11 -1.92 21.42
N ASP A 29 10.43 -1.98 21.20
CA ASP A 29 11.24 -0.86 20.70
C ASP A 29 11.29 -0.78 19.16
N PHE A 30 10.35 -1.45 18.47
CA PHE A 30 10.31 -1.52 17.01
C PHE A 30 10.37 -0.14 16.35
N ALA A 31 9.49 0.78 16.74
CA ALA A 31 9.40 2.12 16.15
C ALA A 31 10.72 2.88 16.28
N THR A 32 11.28 2.88 17.49
CA THR A 32 12.56 3.50 17.79
C THR A 32 13.70 2.92 16.95
N LYS A 33 13.72 1.61 16.73
CA LYS A 33 14.72 0.95 15.87
C LYS A 33 14.56 1.31 14.40
N ILE A 34 13.33 1.39 13.90
CA ILE A 34 13.07 1.83 12.51
C ILE A 34 13.58 3.25 12.30
N ILE A 35 13.23 4.18 13.20
CA ILE A 35 13.69 5.58 13.12
C ILE A 35 15.21 5.63 13.10
N LYS A 36 15.88 4.90 14.01
CA LYS A 36 17.35 4.81 14.04
C LYS A 36 17.95 4.26 12.75
N PHE A 37 17.35 3.22 12.16
CA PHE A 37 17.82 2.68 10.88
C PHE A 37 17.66 3.67 9.72
N VAL A 38 16.56 4.44 9.71
CA VAL A 38 16.37 5.52 8.74
C VAL A 38 17.41 6.62 8.95
N GLU A 39 17.61 7.08 10.19
CA GLU A 39 18.61 8.11 10.54
C GLU A 39 20.04 7.69 10.13
N TRP A 40 20.47 6.49 10.51
CA TRP A 40 21.79 5.98 10.12
C TRP A 40 21.94 5.88 8.61
N SER A 41 20.88 5.52 7.88
CA SER A 41 20.96 5.48 6.41
C SER A 41 21.26 6.85 5.79
N LYS A 42 20.79 7.96 6.40
CA LYS A 42 21.05 9.34 5.94
C LYS A 42 22.53 9.71 6.07
N GLU A 43 23.13 9.37 7.20
CA GLU A 43 24.55 9.65 7.50
C GLU A 43 25.45 9.06 6.41
N TRP A 44 25.16 7.85 5.94
CA TRP A 44 25.94 7.19 4.89
C TRP A 44 25.63 7.67 3.48
N THR A 45 24.39 8.10 3.20
CA THR A 45 24.07 8.68 1.88
C THR A 45 24.87 9.97 1.64
N SER A 46 25.21 10.72 2.70
CA SER A 46 26.06 11.91 2.60
C SER A 46 27.54 11.59 2.33
N VAL A 47 28.02 10.43 2.79
CA VAL A 47 29.41 9.98 2.60
C VAL A 47 29.62 9.44 1.18
N GLU A 48 28.67 8.68 0.63
CA GLU A 48 28.76 8.15 -0.75
C GLU A 48 28.76 9.26 -1.81
N VAL A 49 28.04 10.37 -1.59
CA VAL A 49 28.04 11.53 -2.51
C VAL A 49 29.39 12.26 -2.54
N SER A 50 30.21 12.11 -1.49
CA SER A 50 31.55 12.71 -1.40
C SER A 50 32.67 11.85 -2.00
N SER A 51 32.44 10.54 -2.14
CA SER A 51 33.41 9.60 -2.71
C SER A 51 33.06 9.29 -4.16
N GLY A 52 33.66 10.02 -5.12
CA GLY A 52 33.48 9.80 -6.55
C GLY A 52 34.05 8.47 -7.09
N SER A 53 33.99 7.38 -6.33
CA SER A 53 34.61 6.10 -6.69
C SER A 53 33.85 4.84 -6.25
N SER A 54 32.62 4.93 -5.73
CA SER A 54 31.85 3.76 -5.27
C SER A 54 30.75 3.28 -6.24
N GLU A 55 30.60 3.90 -7.42
CA GLU A 55 29.65 3.44 -8.45
C GLU A 55 29.95 2.03 -9.01
N ASN A 56 31.10 1.43 -8.67
CA ASN A 56 31.55 0.16 -9.27
C ASN A 56 31.49 -1.10 -8.38
N LEU A 57 31.01 -1.06 -7.13
CA LEU A 57 31.06 -2.26 -6.26
C LEU A 57 29.86 -3.23 -6.40
N MET A 58 28.84 -2.89 -7.20
CA MET A 58 27.65 -3.73 -7.39
C MET A 58 27.24 -3.90 -8.87
N MET A 59 28.21 -3.81 -9.79
CA MET A 59 28.02 -4.18 -11.19
C MET A 59 27.92 -5.72 -11.31
N GLY A 60 26.74 -6.30 -11.08
CA GLY A 60 26.52 -7.73 -11.36
C GLY A 60 25.32 -8.41 -10.70
N VAL A 61 24.70 -7.79 -9.69
CA VAL A 61 23.41 -8.24 -9.13
C VAL A 61 22.34 -7.37 -9.78
N ALA A 62 21.36 -7.95 -10.48
CA ALA A 62 20.31 -7.14 -11.08
C ALA A 62 19.58 -6.38 -9.95
N GLU A 63 19.27 -5.09 -10.15
CA GLU A 63 18.55 -4.27 -9.15
C GLU A 63 17.23 -4.92 -8.70
N GLU A 64 16.68 -5.81 -9.53
CA GLU A 64 15.48 -6.62 -9.31
C GLU A 64 15.71 -8.01 -8.69
N GLU A 65 16.94 -8.50 -8.46
CA GLU A 65 17.20 -9.74 -7.68
C GLU A 65 16.84 -9.58 -6.18
N LEU A 66 16.50 -8.36 -5.75
CA LEU A 66 15.91 -7.99 -4.45
C LEU A 66 14.39 -8.23 -4.39
N TYR A 67 13.92 -9.41 -4.81
CA TYR A 67 12.51 -9.83 -4.80
C TYR A 67 11.80 -9.82 -3.43
N ASN A 68 12.44 -9.35 -2.36
CA ASN A 68 11.88 -9.24 -1.01
C ASN A 68 11.53 -7.80 -0.59
N LEU A 69 11.67 -6.80 -1.47
CA LEU A 69 11.27 -5.43 -1.17
C LEU A 69 9.77 -5.22 -1.43
N PRO A 70 9.05 -4.46 -0.57
CA PRO A 70 7.62 -4.20 -0.75
C PRO A 70 7.30 -3.36 -2.00
N THR A 71 8.32 -2.87 -2.69
CA THR A 71 8.22 -2.08 -3.93
C THR A 71 8.33 -2.91 -5.20
N ALA A 72 8.56 -4.23 -5.12
CA ALA A 72 8.83 -5.08 -6.28
C ALA A 72 7.75 -4.97 -7.36
N GLU A 73 6.47 -4.99 -6.97
CA GLU A 73 5.33 -4.83 -7.88
C GLU A 73 5.30 -3.46 -8.59
N TYR A 74 5.94 -2.45 -8.00
CA TYR A 74 5.91 -1.07 -8.47
C TYR A 74 7.19 -0.65 -9.20
N ALA A 75 8.19 -1.55 -9.31
CA ALA A 75 9.52 -1.25 -9.83
C ALA A 75 9.51 -0.65 -11.25
N HIS A 76 8.53 -1.04 -12.06
CA HIS A 76 8.36 -0.58 -13.45
C HIS A 76 7.25 0.47 -13.63
N ARG A 77 6.63 0.96 -12.55
CA ARG A 77 5.57 1.98 -12.65
C ARG A 77 6.18 3.34 -12.99
N ARG A 78 5.56 4.03 -13.95
CA ARG A 78 5.96 5.37 -14.44
C ARG A 78 5.33 6.48 -13.58
N GLY A 79 5.69 7.73 -13.85
CA GLY A 79 4.99 8.91 -13.28
C GLY A 79 5.40 9.27 -11.85
N GLY A 80 6.65 8.98 -11.46
CA GLY A 80 7.14 9.29 -10.12
C GLY A 80 6.61 8.38 -9.02
N PHE A 81 6.17 7.16 -9.38
CA PHE A 81 5.62 6.19 -8.43
C PHE A 81 6.66 5.78 -7.38
N LEU A 82 7.88 5.48 -7.84
CA LEU A 82 9.03 5.17 -7.01
C LEU A 82 10.17 6.13 -7.29
N ASN A 83 10.88 6.47 -6.23
CA ASN A 83 12.18 7.14 -6.27
C ASN A 83 13.18 6.17 -5.64
N ARG A 84 14.06 5.58 -6.46
CA ARG A 84 15.03 4.55 -6.04
C ARG A 84 16.05 5.04 -5.00
N GLN A 85 16.13 6.33 -4.75
CA GLN A 85 16.93 6.89 -3.65
C GLN A 85 16.25 6.71 -2.28
N LEU A 86 14.93 6.51 -2.25
CA LEU A 86 14.13 6.40 -1.03
C LEU A 86 13.89 4.95 -0.58
N THR A 87 14.71 3.99 -1.01
CA THR A 87 14.51 2.55 -0.73
C THR A 87 14.34 2.26 0.77
N VAL A 88 15.17 2.86 1.64
CA VAL A 88 15.08 2.63 3.10
C VAL A 88 13.73 3.13 3.64
N TYR A 89 13.29 4.32 3.20
CA TYR A 89 11.99 4.88 3.53
C TYR A 89 10.84 4.00 3.05
N HIS A 90 10.92 3.44 1.84
CA HIS A 90 9.86 2.56 1.33
C HIS A 90 9.64 1.36 2.25
N VAL A 91 10.72 0.72 2.71
CA VAL A 91 10.59 -0.43 3.61
C VAL A 91 10.18 0.01 5.02
N ALA A 92 10.71 1.13 5.52
CA ALA A 92 10.35 1.69 6.83
C ALA A 92 8.85 2.01 6.90
N PHE A 93 8.34 2.82 5.97
CA PHE A 93 6.93 3.20 5.91
C PHE A 93 6.02 1.98 5.71
N HIS A 94 6.41 1.03 4.84
CA HIS A 94 5.66 -0.22 4.68
C HIS A 94 5.62 -1.05 5.97
N ALA A 95 6.71 -1.08 6.74
CA ALA A 95 6.77 -1.81 8.00
C ALA A 95 5.90 -1.13 9.08
N CYS A 96 5.98 0.19 9.22
CA CYS A 96 5.16 0.97 10.15
C CYS A 96 3.66 0.91 9.79
N ALA A 97 3.33 1.01 8.50
CA ALA A 97 1.97 0.86 8.01
C ALA A 97 1.40 -0.50 8.39
N ASN A 98 2.18 -1.58 8.28
CA ASN A 98 1.71 -2.91 8.63
C ASN A 98 1.32 -3.05 10.11
N LEU A 99 1.98 -2.32 11.01
CA LEU A 99 1.72 -2.33 12.45
C LEU A 99 0.72 -1.24 12.89
N GLY A 100 0.24 -0.39 11.98
CA GLY A 100 -0.62 0.75 12.33
C GLY A 100 0.09 1.79 13.21
N ASN A 101 1.43 1.85 13.16
CA ASN A 101 2.22 2.76 13.99
C ASN A 101 2.30 4.16 13.35
N VAL A 102 1.30 4.99 13.64
CA VAL A 102 1.16 6.35 13.09
C VAL A 102 2.29 7.28 13.57
N GLU A 103 2.70 7.16 14.84
CA GLU A 103 3.73 8.02 15.42
C GLU A 103 5.06 7.92 14.67
N ALA A 104 5.50 6.70 14.33
CA ALA A 104 6.74 6.48 13.59
C ALA A 104 6.72 7.12 12.20
N ILE A 105 5.56 7.12 11.53
CA ILE A 105 5.39 7.71 10.20
C ILE A 105 5.38 9.24 10.26
N VAL A 106 4.74 9.83 11.28
CA VAL A 106 4.65 11.28 11.47
C VAL A 106 6.00 11.87 11.86
N VAL A 107 6.77 11.19 12.72
CA VAL A 107 8.09 11.67 13.15
C VAL A 107 9.06 11.76 11.97
N ASP A 108 9.09 10.73 11.11
CA ASP A 108 9.98 10.73 9.95
C ASP A 108 9.48 11.68 8.83
N GLY A 109 8.16 11.78 8.63
CA GLY A 109 7.55 12.72 7.67
C GLY A 109 7.74 14.20 8.01
N ASN A 110 7.99 14.52 9.29
CA ASN A 110 8.34 15.87 9.76
C ASN A 110 9.85 16.14 9.77
N SER A 111 10.68 15.15 9.43
CA SER A 111 12.12 15.40 9.25
C SER A 111 12.30 16.34 8.06
N LYS A 112 13.01 17.45 8.26
CA LYS A 112 13.12 18.63 7.37
C LYS A 112 13.77 18.36 5.99
N ASP A 113 13.93 17.11 5.60
CA ASP A 113 14.40 16.75 4.28
C ASP A 113 13.24 16.96 3.29
N GLU A 114 13.30 18.05 2.52
CA GLU A 114 12.34 18.49 1.49
C GLU A 114 12.10 17.49 0.32
N LYS A 115 12.38 16.20 0.50
CA LYS A 115 12.03 15.18 -0.49
C LYS A 115 10.56 14.81 -0.32
N TYR A 116 9.71 15.50 -1.08
CA TYR A 116 8.29 15.17 -1.19
C TYR A 116 8.08 13.65 -1.38
N PRO A 117 7.17 13.02 -0.63
CA PRO A 117 6.94 11.58 -0.72
C PRO A 117 6.45 11.22 -2.12
N ASN A 118 7.02 10.18 -2.69
CA ASN A 118 6.51 9.56 -3.91
C ASN A 118 5.20 8.81 -3.64
N ILE A 119 4.50 8.39 -4.69
CA ILE A 119 3.17 7.77 -4.58
C ILE A 119 3.20 6.55 -3.63
N PHE A 120 4.25 5.72 -3.70
CA PHE A 120 4.35 4.56 -2.83
C PHE A 120 4.39 4.92 -1.34
N ILE A 121 5.14 5.97 -0.96
CA ILE A 121 5.19 6.44 0.44
C ILE A 121 3.81 6.97 0.86
N VAL A 122 3.16 7.76 0.01
CA VAL A 122 1.79 8.26 0.29
C VAL A 122 0.82 7.12 0.54
N MET A 123 0.86 6.06 -0.28
CA MET A 123 0.05 4.86 -0.06
C MET A 123 0.32 4.22 1.31
N GLN A 124 1.58 4.13 1.75
CA GLN A 124 1.89 3.55 3.06
C GLN A 124 1.41 4.42 4.22
N ILE A 125 1.49 5.75 4.10
CA ILE A 125 0.92 6.70 5.08
C ILE A 125 -0.58 6.46 5.21
N MET A 126 -1.31 6.43 4.09
CA MET A 126 -2.74 6.16 4.07
C MET A 126 -3.07 4.80 4.71
N ARG A 127 -2.34 3.74 4.35
CA ARG A 127 -2.51 2.39 4.94
C ARG A 127 -2.35 2.38 6.45
N CYS A 128 -1.40 3.16 6.96
CA CYS A 128 -1.16 3.25 8.39
C CYS A 128 -2.36 3.87 9.12
N TYR A 129 -2.83 5.04 8.65
CA TYR A 129 -4.03 5.69 9.21
C TYR A 129 -5.26 4.78 9.13
N LEU A 130 -5.50 4.12 7.99
CA LEU A 130 -6.64 3.23 7.80
C LEU A 130 -6.60 2.03 8.76
N ARG A 131 -5.42 1.42 8.96
CA ARG A 131 -5.25 0.33 9.94
C ARG A 131 -5.41 0.79 11.38
N ALA A 132 -5.00 2.03 11.69
CA ALA A 132 -5.23 2.68 12.98
C ALA A 132 -6.68 3.16 13.17
N ARG A 133 -7.59 2.89 12.22
CA ARG A 133 -9.00 3.32 12.22
C ARG A 133 -9.20 4.83 12.12
N ASP A 134 -8.18 5.53 11.68
CA ASP A 134 -8.19 6.98 11.46
C ASP A 134 -8.52 7.28 9.99
N ILE A 135 -9.80 7.11 9.64
CA ILE A 135 -10.28 7.33 8.27
C ILE A 135 -10.12 8.80 7.85
N ASP A 136 -10.28 9.73 8.78
CA ASP A 136 -10.26 11.17 8.49
C ASP A 136 -8.86 11.63 8.05
N ASN A 137 -7.81 11.21 8.76
CA ASN A 137 -6.44 11.55 8.34
C ASN A 137 -6.01 10.80 7.07
N ALA A 138 -6.50 9.58 6.86
CA ALA A 138 -6.28 8.86 5.61
C ALA A 138 -6.91 9.58 4.40
N LEU A 139 -8.16 10.00 4.54
CA LEU A 139 -8.89 10.74 3.51
C LEU A 139 -8.23 12.08 3.23
N LYS A 140 -7.85 12.82 4.29
CA LYS A 140 -7.11 14.08 4.14
C LYS A 140 -5.81 13.89 3.37
N THR A 141 -5.02 12.87 3.70
CA THR A 141 -3.76 12.55 3.00
C THR A 141 -4.00 12.29 1.51
N PHE A 142 -5.07 11.55 1.20
CA PHE A 142 -5.48 11.29 -0.18
C PHE A 142 -5.86 12.60 -0.90
N GLU A 143 -6.74 13.40 -0.32
CA GLU A 143 -7.21 14.66 -0.92
C GLU A 143 -6.09 15.66 -1.11
N ASP A 144 -5.20 15.82 -0.13
CA ASP A 144 -4.02 16.68 -0.20
C ASP A 144 -3.12 16.28 -1.38
N HIS A 145 -2.88 14.98 -1.59
CA HIS A 145 -2.10 14.50 -2.74
C HIS A 145 -2.81 14.78 -4.07
N MET A 146 -4.11 14.51 -4.14
CA MET A 146 -4.92 14.71 -5.35
C MET A 146 -5.05 16.19 -5.75
N ASN A 147 -5.02 17.10 -4.76
CA ASN A 147 -5.09 18.55 -4.97
C ASN A 147 -3.73 19.19 -5.29
N ALA A 148 -2.61 18.55 -4.95
CA ALA A 148 -1.26 19.09 -5.12
C ALA A 148 -0.74 19.13 -6.59
N LYS A 149 -1.61 19.04 -7.60
CA LYS A 149 -1.25 18.89 -9.04
C LYS A 149 -0.26 17.74 -9.31
N LYS A 150 -0.23 16.74 -8.43
CA LYS A 150 0.62 15.55 -8.56
C LYS A 150 -0.04 14.51 -9.48
N PRO A 151 0.74 13.57 -10.03
CA PRO A 151 0.17 12.44 -10.76
C PRO A 151 -0.84 11.69 -9.90
N ALA A 152 -2.06 11.61 -10.41
CA ALA A 152 -3.10 10.76 -9.85
C ALA A 152 -2.80 9.32 -10.27
N ALA A 153 -2.88 8.38 -9.32
CA ALA A 153 -2.64 6.97 -9.56
C ALA A 153 -3.84 6.16 -9.07
N PRO A 154 -4.33 5.16 -9.84
CA PRO A 154 -5.44 4.31 -9.40
C PRO A 154 -5.12 3.58 -8.08
N GLU A 155 -3.85 3.28 -7.80
CA GLU A 155 -3.41 2.67 -6.54
C GLU A 155 -3.74 3.49 -5.29
N LEU A 156 -3.80 4.82 -5.40
CA LEU A 156 -4.19 5.67 -4.26
C LEU A 156 -5.67 5.48 -3.93
N TYR A 157 -6.53 5.40 -4.95
CA TYR A 157 -7.95 5.11 -4.79
C TYR A 157 -8.15 3.72 -4.19
N VAL A 158 -7.52 2.71 -4.78
CA VAL A 158 -7.61 1.32 -4.31
C VAL A 158 -7.12 1.20 -2.86
N THR A 159 -6.03 1.87 -2.50
CA THR A 159 -5.53 1.89 -1.12
C THR A 159 -6.56 2.47 -0.14
N LEU A 160 -7.22 3.57 -0.50
CA LEU A 160 -8.25 4.19 0.33
C LEU A 160 -9.46 3.24 0.48
N ILE A 161 -9.90 2.64 -0.63
CA ILE A 161 -11.03 1.69 -0.66
C ILE A 161 -10.72 0.46 0.19
N GLU A 162 -9.57 -0.19 -0.01
CA GLU A 162 -9.12 -1.36 0.77
C GLU A 162 -9.16 -1.08 2.28
N GLY A 163 -8.56 0.04 2.70
CA GLY A 163 -8.45 0.37 4.11
C GLY A 163 -9.76 0.86 4.73
N ALA A 164 -10.62 1.54 3.97
CA ALA A 164 -11.92 2.00 4.45
C ALA A 164 -12.90 0.83 4.68
N MET A 165 -12.73 -0.29 3.97
CA MET A 165 -13.50 -1.52 4.20
C MET A 165 -13.09 -2.30 5.45
N ILE A 166 -11.97 -1.97 6.10
CA ILE A 166 -11.54 -2.69 7.31
C ILE A 166 -12.68 -2.58 8.34
N GLY A 167 -13.12 -3.71 8.90
CA GLY A 167 -14.18 -3.76 9.91
C GLY A 167 -15.57 -3.31 9.44
N HIS A 168 -15.77 -3.09 8.13
CA HIS A 168 -17.08 -2.84 7.50
C HIS A 168 -17.96 -1.80 8.22
N THR A 169 -17.35 -0.70 8.67
CA THR A 169 -18.09 0.36 9.38
C THR A 169 -18.97 1.16 8.41
N PRO A 170 -20.14 1.69 8.84
CA PRO A 170 -21.00 2.47 7.95
C PRO A 170 -20.30 3.66 7.29
N LYS A 171 -19.49 4.42 8.06
CA LYS A 171 -18.68 5.53 7.54
C LYS A 171 -17.66 5.06 6.50
N GLY A 172 -16.97 3.95 6.77
CA GLY A 172 -15.99 3.38 5.84
C GLY A 172 -16.63 2.88 4.55
N MET A 173 -17.76 2.18 4.63
CA MET A 173 -18.47 1.64 3.47
C MET A 173 -19.06 2.75 2.58
N GLN A 174 -19.55 3.85 3.18
CA GLN A 174 -19.96 5.03 2.41
C GLN A 174 -18.77 5.63 1.66
N LEU A 175 -17.64 5.83 2.34
CA LEU A 175 -16.42 6.34 1.71
C LEU A 175 -15.94 5.46 0.56
N VAL A 176 -16.07 4.14 0.66
CA VAL A 176 -15.73 3.20 -0.41
C VAL A 176 -16.56 3.46 -1.66
N GLN A 177 -17.88 3.59 -1.53
CA GLN A 177 -18.76 3.86 -2.66
C GLN A 177 -18.41 5.19 -3.33
N ASP A 178 -18.28 6.26 -2.54
CA ASP A 178 -17.91 7.58 -3.02
C ASP A 178 -16.56 7.55 -3.76
N THR A 179 -15.59 6.78 -3.24
CA THR A 179 -14.25 6.67 -3.84
C THR A 179 -14.26 5.86 -5.13
N LEU A 180 -15.06 4.78 -5.23
CA LEU A 180 -15.22 4.00 -6.46
C LEU A 180 -15.87 4.84 -7.58
N VAL A 181 -16.86 5.66 -7.25
CA VAL A 181 -17.49 6.61 -8.19
C VAL A 181 -16.46 7.63 -8.65
N LYS A 182 -15.76 8.31 -7.72
CA LYS A 182 -14.70 9.28 -8.04
C LYS A 182 -13.58 8.68 -8.89
N MET A 183 -13.24 7.41 -8.68
CA MET A 183 -12.23 6.70 -9.48
C MET A 183 -12.72 6.53 -10.93
N THR A 184 -13.97 6.09 -11.11
CA THR A 184 -14.59 5.88 -12.42
C THR A 184 -14.77 7.19 -13.19
N GLU A 185 -15.17 8.28 -12.52
CA GLU A 185 -15.28 9.62 -13.10
C GLU A 185 -13.96 10.17 -13.64
N ARG A 186 -12.82 9.64 -13.15
CA ARG A 186 -11.48 10.00 -13.62
C ARG A 186 -10.92 9.04 -14.69
N ASP A 187 -11.77 8.18 -15.24
CA ASP A 187 -11.36 7.12 -16.18
C ASP A 187 -10.27 6.20 -15.61
N PHE A 188 -10.28 6.01 -14.29
CA PHE A 188 -9.46 5.01 -13.62
C PHE A 188 -10.26 3.74 -13.44
N PHE A 189 -9.63 2.63 -13.81
CA PHE A 189 -10.32 1.35 -13.89
C PHE A 189 -9.58 0.28 -13.11
N LEU A 190 -10.35 -0.64 -12.56
CA LEU A 190 -9.81 -1.78 -11.82
C LEU A 190 -9.04 -2.69 -12.77
N SER A 191 -7.81 -3.02 -12.38
CA SER A 191 -7.10 -4.16 -12.98
C SER A 191 -7.69 -5.48 -12.46
N PRO A 192 -7.45 -6.62 -13.12
CA PRO A 192 -7.93 -7.92 -12.64
C PRO A 192 -7.54 -8.21 -11.19
N LYS A 193 -6.31 -7.86 -10.79
CA LYS A 193 -5.84 -8.01 -9.41
C LYS A 193 -6.59 -7.09 -8.45
N MET A 194 -6.63 -5.78 -8.75
CA MET A 194 -7.30 -4.79 -7.91
C MET A 194 -8.78 -5.14 -7.71
N GLY A 195 -9.49 -5.46 -8.79
CA GLY A 195 -10.90 -5.85 -8.71
C GLY A 195 -11.10 -7.11 -7.88
N SER A 196 -10.25 -8.13 -8.05
CA SER A 196 -10.32 -9.37 -7.27
C SER A 196 -10.09 -9.14 -5.78
N ASP A 197 -9.05 -8.37 -5.43
CA ASP A 197 -8.70 -8.09 -4.03
C ASP A 197 -9.81 -7.27 -3.35
N LEU A 198 -10.35 -6.25 -4.04
CA LEU A 198 -11.46 -5.44 -3.53
C LEU A 198 -12.74 -6.27 -3.38
N LEU A 199 -13.07 -7.10 -4.37
CA LEU A 199 -14.25 -7.96 -4.34
C LEU A 199 -14.18 -8.95 -3.17
N LEU A 200 -13.01 -9.55 -2.94
CA LEU A 200 -12.78 -10.47 -1.84
C LEU A 200 -13.03 -9.79 -0.48
N ILE A 201 -12.51 -8.58 -0.28
CA ILE A 201 -12.70 -7.82 0.97
C ILE A 201 -14.17 -7.41 1.14
N ALA A 202 -14.79 -6.88 0.09
CA ALA A 202 -16.18 -6.43 0.11
C ALA A 202 -17.14 -7.58 0.39
N SER A 203 -16.88 -8.77 -0.15
CA SER A 203 -17.66 -9.98 0.10
C SER A 203 -17.53 -10.51 1.54
N GLY A 204 -16.61 -9.96 2.32
CA GLY A 204 -16.51 -10.24 3.75
C GLY A 204 -17.59 -9.55 4.60
N GLU A 205 -18.32 -8.57 4.04
CA GLU A 205 -19.37 -7.84 4.77
C GLU A 205 -20.48 -8.81 5.22
N LYS A 206 -20.83 -8.78 6.52
CA LYS A 206 -21.87 -9.67 7.10
C LYS A 206 -23.19 -8.97 7.41
N THR A 207 -23.16 -7.65 7.57
CA THR A 207 -24.28 -6.87 8.11
C THR A 207 -24.95 -5.96 7.09
N GLY A 208 -24.41 -5.87 5.87
CA GLY A 208 -24.89 -4.99 4.82
C GLY A 208 -25.44 -5.72 3.60
N GLY A 209 -26.03 -4.96 2.67
CA GLY A 209 -26.67 -5.49 1.45
C GLY A 209 -25.72 -5.88 0.31
N TYR A 210 -24.42 -6.07 0.59
CA TYR A 210 -23.28 -6.18 -0.36
C TYR A 210 -23.35 -5.21 -1.54
N THR A 211 -23.93 -4.03 -1.35
CA THR A 211 -24.03 -3.01 -2.40
C THR A 211 -22.65 -2.70 -2.98
N THR A 212 -21.63 -2.65 -2.13
CA THR A 212 -20.23 -2.47 -2.53
C THR A 212 -19.67 -3.66 -3.32
N ALA A 213 -19.90 -4.91 -2.89
CA ALA A 213 -19.38 -6.08 -3.61
C ALA A 213 -20.04 -6.22 -4.99
N ASN A 214 -21.37 -6.00 -5.06
CA ASN A 214 -22.12 -5.98 -6.31
C ASN A 214 -21.59 -4.88 -7.25
N TYR A 215 -21.34 -3.68 -6.72
CA TYR A 215 -20.81 -2.59 -7.53
C TYR A 215 -19.41 -2.90 -8.08
N ILE A 216 -18.53 -3.48 -7.27
CA ILE A 216 -17.19 -3.92 -7.74
C ILE A 216 -17.32 -5.00 -8.82
N TRP A 217 -18.21 -5.98 -8.62
CA TRP A 217 -18.51 -7.02 -9.62
C TRP A 217 -18.93 -6.38 -10.95
N ASP A 218 -19.85 -5.41 -10.93
CA ASP A 218 -20.33 -4.71 -12.13
C ASP A 218 -19.22 -3.96 -12.86
N LEU A 219 -18.36 -3.28 -12.13
CA LEU A 219 -17.20 -2.60 -12.71
C LEU A 219 -16.26 -3.58 -13.43
N MET A 220 -16.10 -4.80 -12.91
CA MET A 220 -15.32 -5.85 -13.54
C MET A 220 -16.02 -6.44 -14.76
N GLN A 221 -17.32 -6.73 -14.67
CA GLN A 221 -18.11 -7.30 -15.76
C GLN A 221 -18.25 -6.35 -16.95
N ALA A 222 -18.48 -5.06 -16.70
CA ALA A 222 -18.53 -4.02 -17.73
C ALA A 222 -17.26 -4.00 -18.61
N ARG A 223 -16.15 -4.53 -18.09
CA ARG A 223 -14.85 -4.59 -18.76
C ARG A 223 -14.42 -6.00 -19.15
N LYS A 224 -15.30 -7.00 -18.98
CA LYS A 224 -15.03 -8.41 -19.27
C LYS A 224 -13.80 -8.93 -18.51
N ILE A 225 -13.62 -8.47 -17.28
CA ILE A 225 -12.54 -8.91 -16.40
C ILE A 225 -13.04 -10.11 -15.59
N THR A 226 -12.35 -11.24 -15.71
CA THR A 226 -12.61 -12.41 -14.86
C THR A 226 -11.91 -12.23 -13.51
N PRO A 227 -12.64 -12.19 -12.38
CA PRO A 227 -12.03 -12.13 -11.05
C PRO A 227 -11.30 -13.44 -10.72
N SER A 228 -10.41 -13.39 -9.73
CA SER A 228 -9.76 -14.59 -9.21
C SER A 228 -10.76 -15.54 -8.57
N LEU A 229 -10.52 -16.84 -8.65
CA LEU A 229 -11.40 -17.87 -8.08
C LEU A 229 -11.75 -17.60 -6.60
N PRO A 230 -10.80 -17.24 -5.71
CA PRO A 230 -11.13 -16.94 -4.31
C PRO A 230 -12.12 -15.77 -4.15
N ALA A 231 -12.01 -14.74 -5.00
CA ALA A 231 -12.90 -13.60 -4.96
C ALA A 231 -14.31 -13.98 -5.45
N VAL A 232 -14.41 -14.79 -6.50
CA VAL A 232 -15.68 -15.31 -7.02
C VAL A 232 -16.37 -16.20 -5.97
N GLU A 233 -15.64 -17.13 -5.36
CA GLU A 233 -16.18 -18.03 -4.33
C GLU A 233 -16.66 -17.25 -3.10
N ALA A 234 -15.88 -16.27 -2.63
CA ALA A 234 -16.29 -15.43 -1.51
C ALA A 234 -17.56 -14.62 -1.83
N TYR A 235 -17.62 -14.04 -3.02
CA TYR A 235 -18.79 -13.29 -3.48
C TYR A 235 -20.03 -14.19 -3.59
N TYR A 236 -19.89 -15.35 -4.25
CA TYR A 236 -20.96 -16.33 -4.39
C TYR A 236 -21.50 -16.83 -3.05
N ASN A 237 -20.60 -17.21 -2.14
CA ASN A 237 -20.99 -17.67 -0.81
C ASN A 237 -21.67 -16.56 0.00
N GLY A 238 -21.24 -15.31 -0.18
CA GLY A 238 -21.85 -14.16 0.43
C GLY A 238 -23.26 -13.84 -0.11
N LEU A 239 -23.48 -14.03 -1.41
CA LEU A 239 -24.81 -13.94 -2.02
C LEU A 239 -25.74 -15.05 -1.52
N LYS A 240 -25.26 -16.30 -1.47
CA LYS A 240 -26.00 -17.46 -0.95
C LYS A 240 -26.33 -17.38 0.52
N GLY A 241 -25.48 -16.73 1.32
CA GLY A 241 -25.70 -16.54 2.75
C GLY A 241 -26.87 -15.61 3.08
N ARG A 242 -27.51 -15.03 2.07
CA ARG A 242 -28.72 -14.24 2.25
C ARG A 242 -29.96 -15.09 2.07
N GLU A 243 -31.02 -14.74 2.79
CA GLU A 243 -32.39 -15.18 2.50
C GLU A 243 -32.90 -14.51 1.21
N ILE A 244 -32.19 -14.65 0.09
CA ILE A 244 -32.69 -14.22 -1.23
C ILE A 244 -33.31 -15.43 -1.93
N LEU A 245 -34.42 -15.19 -2.63
CA LEU A 245 -35.06 -16.13 -3.56
C LEU A 245 -34.02 -16.68 -4.55
N GLU A 246 -34.09 -17.97 -4.87
CA GLU A 246 -33.14 -18.68 -5.75
C GLU A 246 -32.96 -18.05 -7.15
N ASP A 247 -33.87 -17.16 -7.54
CA ASP A 247 -33.91 -16.44 -8.84
C ASP A 247 -33.15 -15.08 -8.85
N ASP A 248 -32.26 -14.80 -7.89
CA ASP A 248 -31.48 -13.55 -7.93
C ASP A 248 -30.60 -13.47 -9.21
N PRO A 249 -30.73 -12.41 -10.02
CA PRO A 249 -29.92 -12.24 -11.25
C PRO A 249 -28.41 -12.34 -11.02
N TRP A 250 -27.91 -11.96 -9.84
CA TRP A 250 -26.50 -12.06 -9.50
C TRP A 250 -26.05 -13.50 -9.25
N LEU A 251 -26.90 -14.34 -8.65
CA LEU A 251 -26.59 -15.76 -8.41
C LEU A 251 -26.44 -16.52 -9.74
N LEU A 252 -27.29 -16.20 -10.72
CA LEU A 252 -27.25 -16.81 -12.06
C LEU A 252 -26.05 -16.39 -12.91
N GLN A 253 -25.48 -15.21 -12.65
CA GLN A 253 -24.31 -14.71 -13.38
C GLN A 253 -22.98 -15.23 -12.83
N VAL A 254 -22.98 -15.70 -11.57
CA VAL A 254 -21.78 -16.15 -10.87
C VAL A 254 -21.65 -17.69 -10.89
N SER A 255 -22.77 -18.41 -11.03
CA SER A 255 -22.86 -19.88 -11.04
C SER A 255 -22.32 -20.55 -12.29
#